data_AF-A0A947LZC8-F1
#
_entry.id   AF-A0A947LZC8-F1
#
_cell.length_a   1.000
_cell.length_b   1.000
_cell.length_c   1.000
_cell.angle_alpha   90.00
_cell.angle_beta   90.00
_cell.angle_gamma   90.00
#
_symmetry.space_group_name_H-M   'P 1'
#
loop_
_entity.id
_entity.type
_entity.pdbx_description
1 polymer ?
#
loop_
_entity_poly.entity_id
_entity_poly.type
_entity_poly.pdbx_seq_one_letter_code
_entity_poly.pdbx_strand_id
1 'polypeptide(L)'
;MKGSRALKRWQIITVLLVYGALFLYFSGLPQKTIFKGTPGIYSYGPISGKAPRQLVVMLHSSTADGRDVLTLATALAKFLPEAVFVAPDAIFPSTRVVYYFDWFNRWPWDNKKSL
;
A
#
# COMPACT_ATOMS: atom_id res chain seq x y z
N MET A 1 57.39 6.33 -3.92
CA MET A 1 56.09 5.91 -4.51
C MET A 1 54.93 6.53 -3.74
N LYS A 2 54.33 7.64 -4.22
CA LYS A 2 53.33 8.47 -3.48
C LYS A 2 51.96 8.56 -4.18
N GLY A 3 51.68 7.70 -5.17
CA GLY A 3 50.50 7.80 -6.06
C GLY A 3 49.30 6.90 -5.75
N SER A 4 49.44 5.85 -4.93
CA SER A 4 48.38 4.83 -4.76
C SER A 4 47.24 5.23 -3.82
N ARG A 5 47.49 6.14 -2.87
CA ARG A 5 46.46 6.60 -1.91
C ARG A 5 45.43 7.53 -2.54
N ALA A 6 45.83 8.33 -3.52
CA ALA A 6 44.92 9.21 -4.25
C ALA A 6 43.97 8.40 -5.14
N LEU A 7 44.49 7.42 -5.87
CA LEU A 7 43.69 6.55 -6.74
C LEU A 7 42.59 5.79 -5.96
N LYS A 8 42.93 5.25 -4.78
CA LYS A 8 41.95 4.57 -3.90
C LYS A 8 40.85 5.52 -3.39
N ARG A 9 41.20 6.79 -3.10
CA ARG A 9 40.22 7.79 -2.65
C ARG A 9 39.23 8.17 -3.77
N TRP A 10 39.72 8.32 -5.00
CA TRP A 10 38.87 8.60 -6.15
C TRP A 10 37.95 7.42 -6.49
N GLN A 11 38.44 6.19 -6.42
CA GLN A 11 37.60 4.99 -6.61
C GLN A 11 36.46 4.90 -5.58
N ILE A 12 36.73 5.21 -4.30
CA ILE A 12 35.69 5.22 -3.25
C ILE A 12 34.64 6.29 -3.53
N ILE A 13 35.05 7.50 -3.93
CA ILE A 13 34.12 8.60 -4.24
C ILE A 13 33.25 8.24 -5.44
N THR A 14 33.82 7.66 -6.50
CA THR A 14 33.05 7.23 -7.69
C THR A 14 32.05 6.14 -7.34
N VAL A 15 32.43 5.15 -6.52
CA VAL A 15 31.51 4.12 -6.03
C VAL A 15 30.37 4.75 -5.23
N LEU A 16 30.65 5.63 -4.28
CA LEU A 16 29.61 6.28 -3.49
C LEU A 16 28.64 7.12 -4.34
N LEU A 17 29.13 7.83 -5.36
CA LEU A 17 28.27 8.61 -6.26
C LEU A 17 27.40 7.74 -7.15
N VAL A 18 27.94 6.66 -7.73
CA VAL A 18 27.17 5.75 -8.59
C VAL A 18 26.10 5.02 -7.77
N TYR A 19 26.45 4.49 -6.59
CA TYR A 19 25.49 3.81 -5.73
C TYR A 19 24.48 4.78 -5.09
N GLY A 20 24.88 6.01 -4.76
CA GLY A 20 23.98 7.06 -4.27
C GLY A 20 22.97 7.50 -5.33
N ALA A 21 23.41 7.68 -6.58
CA ALA A 21 22.54 8.01 -7.70
C ALA A 21 21.58 6.85 -8.04
N LEU A 22 22.06 5.59 -8.03
CA LEU A 22 21.20 4.42 -8.17
C LEU A 22 20.17 4.35 -7.03
N PHE A 23 20.58 4.56 -5.79
CA PHE A 23 19.68 4.54 -4.64
C PHE A 23 18.57 5.60 -4.78
N LEU A 24 18.91 6.82 -5.17
CA LEU A 24 17.92 7.87 -5.42
C LEU A 24 17.00 7.51 -6.59
N TYR A 25 17.54 6.97 -7.69
CA TYR A 25 16.77 6.53 -8.85
C TYR A 25 15.78 5.40 -8.52
N PHE A 26 16.22 4.38 -7.78
CA PHE A 26 15.36 3.27 -7.35
C PHE A 26 14.40 3.65 -6.22
N SER A 27 14.76 4.62 -5.37
CA SER A 27 13.86 5.17 -4.35
C SER A 27 12.72 6.02 -4.94
N GLY A 28 12.91 6.54 -6.15
CA GLY A 28 11.91 7.30 -6.89
C GLY A 28 10.94 6.45 -7.72
N LEU A 29 11.17 5.14 -7.84
CA LEU A 29 10.18 4.27 -8.48
C LEU A 29 8.94 4.20 -7.57
N PRO A 30 7.74 4.52 -8.07
CA PRO A 30 6.54 4.28 -7.30
C PRO A 30 6.45 2.77 -7.04
N GLN A 31 6.65 2.34 -5.80
CA GLN A 31 6.38 0.96 -5.36
C GLN A 31 4.92 0.53 -5.59
N LYS A 32 4.09 1.42 -6.12
CA LYS A 32 2.63 1.32 -6.18
C LYS A 32 2.09 0.48 -7.35
N THR A 33 2.94 -0.03 -8.24
CA THR A 33 2.48 -0.66 -9.49
C THR A 33 2.76 -2.16 -9.59
N ILE A 34 3.52 -2.74 -8.67
CA ILE A 34 3.84 -4.17 -8.71
C ILE A 34 2.99 -4.84 -7.62
N PHE A 35 2.00 -5.64 -8.05
CA PHE A 35 0.97 -6.34 -7.26
C PHE A 35 -0.29 -5.54 -6.86
N LYS A 36 -1.05 -5.04 -7.84
CA LYS A 36 -2.51 -4.91 -7.68
C LYS A 36 -3.11 -6.33 -7.69
N GLY A 37 -3.24 -6.95 -6.52
CA GLY A 37 -3.69 -8.35 -6.42
C GLY A 37 -3.15 -9.14 -5.23
N THR A 38 -2.59 -8.47 -4.22
CA THR A 38 -2.35 -9.05 -2.90
C THR A 38 -3.21 -8.27 -1.90
N PRO A 39 -3.95 -8.93 -0.99
CA PRO A 39 -4.70 -8.22 0.03
C PRO A 39 -3.78 -7.33 0.88
N GLY A 40 -4.08 -6.06 0.98
CA GLY A 40 -3.39 -5.08 1.81
C GLY A 40 -4.23 -4.57 2.97
N ILE A 41 -3.60 -3.89 3.92
CA ILE A 41 -4.28 -3.10 4.95
C ILE A 41 -3.84 -1.65 4.77
N TYR A 42 -4.80 -0.75 4.61
CA TYR A 42 -4.55 0.68 4.42
C TYR A 42 -5.04 1.47 5.63
N SER A 43 -4.42 2.62 5.90
CA SER A 43 -4.81 3.44 7.05
C SER A 43 -4.73 4.94 6.76
N TYR A 44 -5.53 5.73 7.46
CA TYR A 44 -5.54 7.19 7.40
C TYR A 44 -5.80 7.82 8.78
N GLY A 45 -5.14 8.96 9.04
CA GLY A 45 -5.24 9.67 10.32
C GLY A 45 -4.42 9.01 11.46
N PRO A 46 -4.62 9.44 12.71
CA PRO A 46 -5.49 10.54 13.13
C PRO A 46 -4.99 11.90 12.61
N ILE A 47 -5.89 12.74 12.11
CA ILE A 47 -5.49 14.02 11.51
C ILE A 47 -5.15 15.10 12.56
N SER A 48 -5.56 14.89 13.82
CA SER A 48 -5.18 15.74 14.94
C SER A 48 -3.69 15.68 15.30
N GLY A 49 -2.97 14.66 14.83
CA GLY A 49 -1.57 14.40 15.20
C GLY A 49 -1.38 13.89 16.64
N LYS A 50 -2.46 13.73 17.42
CA LYS A 50 -2.44 13.14 18.76
C LYS A 50 -2.57 11.62 18.69
N ALA A 51 -2.39 10.95 19.83
CA ALA A 51 -2.70 9.53 19.95
C ALA A 51 -4.17 9.27 19.56
N PRO A 52 -4.45 8.22 18.77
CA PRO A 52 -5.82 7.90 18.36
C PRO A 52 -6.67 7.53 19.57
N ARG A 53 -7.90 8.02 19.61
CA ARG A 53 -8.90 7.68 20.65
C ARG A 53 -10.05 6.84 20.10
N GLN A 54 -10.14 6.74 18.79
CA GLN A 54 -11.19 6.05 18.06
C GLN A 54 -10.57 5.25 16.93
N LEU A 55 -11.14 4.08 16.68
CA LEU A 55 -10.78 3.22 15.56
C LEU A 55 -12.00 3.09 14.66
N VAL A 56 -11.83 3.37 13.37
CA VAL A 56 -12.87 3.19 12.36
C VAL A 56 -12.38 2.15 11.37
N VAL A 57 -13.04 0.99 11.33
CA VAL A 57 -12.76 -0.06 10.35
C VAL A 57 -13.71 0.10 9.17
N MET A 58 -13.15 0.29 7.98
CA MET A 58 -13.87 0.54 6.74
C MET A 58 -13.83 -0.71 5.87
N LEU A 59 -14.99 -1.29 5.57
CA LEU A 59 -15.10 -2.50 4.75
C LEU A 59 -15.63 -2.13 3.37
N HIS A 60 -14.91 -2.57 2.34
CA HIS A 60 -15.29 -2.32 0.95
C HIS A 60 -16.36 -3.32 0.45
N SER A 61 -17.04 -2.97 -0.64
CA SER A 61 -17.97 -3.86 -1.35
C SER A 61 -17.22 -4.82 -2.29
N SER A 62 -17.93 -5.80 -2.87
CA SER A 62 -17.35 -6.79 -3.80
C SER A 62 -16.81 -6.23 -5.12
N THR A 63 -16.93 -4.92 -5.33
CA THR A 63 -16.52 -4.24 -6.57
C THR A 63 -15.51 -3.12 -6.29
N ALA A 64 -14.91 -3.11 -5.10
CA ALA A 64 -13.98 -2.10 -4.63
C ALA A 64 -12.88 -2.75 -3.80
N ASP A 65 -11.82 -2.01 -3.49
CA ASP A 65 -10.74 -2.42 -2.59
C ASP A 65 -10.66 -1.53 -1.33
N GLY A 66 -9.74 -1.84 -0.42
CA GLY A 66 -9.52 -1.08 0.80
C GLY A 66 -9.08 0.37 0.53
N ARG A 67 -8.36 0.64 -0.57
CA ARG A 67 -7.95 2.02 -0.93
C ARG A 67 -9.14 2.84 -1.38
N ASP A 68 -10.04 2.24 -2.15
CA ASP A 68 -11.25 2.89 -2.65
C ASP A 68 -12.11 3.38 -1.48
N VAL A 69 -12.40 2.51 -0.51
CA VAL A 69 -13.20 2.90 0.66
C VAL A 69 -12.45 3.86 1.58
N LEU A 70 -11.12 3.77 1.67
CA LEU A 70 -10.32 4.69 2.47
C LEU A 70 -10.35 6.12 1.93
N THR A 71 -10.68 6.34 0.65
CA THR A 71 -10.85 7.71 0.12
C THR A 71 -11.89 8.52 0.91
N LEU A 72 -12.94 7.86 1.41
CA LEU A 72 -13.97 8.46 2.25
C LEU A 72 -13.43 8.90 3.62
N ALA A 73 -12.37 8.27 4.15
CA ALA A 73 -11.76 8.63 5.42
C ALA A 73 -11.28 10.08 5.44
N THR A 74 -10.80 10.59 4.30
CA THR A 74 -10.33 11.99 4.16
C THR A 74 -11.43 13.00 4.47
N ALA A 75 -12.68 12.71 4.07
CA ALA A 75 -13.82 13.57 4.36
C ALA A 75 -14.29 13.42 5.81
N LEU A 76 -14.35 12.17 6.31
CA LEU A 76 -14.84 11.86 7.65
C LEU A 76 -13.90 12.34 8.77
N ALA A 77 -12.59 12.34 8.53
CA ALA A 77 -11.60 12.72 9.54
C ALA A 77 -11.76 14.17 10.02
N LYS A 78 -12.37 15.05 9.21
CA LYS A 78 -12.72 16.43 9.62
C LYS A 78 -13.67 16.46 10.81
N PHE A 79 -14.53 15.45 10.93
CA PHE A 79 -15.49 15.30 12.02
C PHE A 79 -14.99 14.37 13.14
N LEU A 80 -14.01 13.52 12.83
CA LEU A 80 -13.40 12.57 13.75
C LEU A 80 -11.87 12.76 13.77
N PRO A 81 -11.36 13.89 14.29
CA PRO A 81 -9.95 14.25 14.15
C PRO A 81 -8.99 13.35 14.94
N GLU A 82 -9.48 12.66 15.96
CA GLU A 82 -8.72 11.71 16.80
C GLU A 82 -8.96 10.24 16.41
N ALA A 83 -9.64 9.99 15.28
CA ALA A 83 -9.85 8.64 14.77
C ALA A 83 -8.74 8.20 13.84
N VAL A 84 -8.27 6.96 14.00
CA VAL A 84 -7.52 6.25 12.97
C VAL A 84 -8.49 5.40 12.16
N PHE A 85 -8.43 5.55 10.85
CA PHE A 85 -9.22 4.78 9.89
C PHE A 85 -8.35 3.66 9.35
N VAL A 86 -8.89 2.46 9.26
CA VAL A 86 -8.24 1.30 8.63
C VAL A 86 -9.19 0.66 7.64
N ALA A 87 -8.68 0.33 6.46
CA ALA A 87 -9.42 -0.30 5.39
C ALA A 87 -8.62 -1.50 4.87
N PRO A 88 -8.91 -2.71 5.37
CA PRO A 88 -8.35 -3.94 4.82
C PRO A 88 -9.00 -4.31 3.49
N ASP A 89 -8.20 -4.84 2.58
CA ASP A 89 -8.69 -5.66 1.47
C ASP A 89 -9.25 -6.97 2.03
N ALA A 90 -10.30 -7.46 1.39
CA ALA A 90 -10.81 -8.79 1.67
C ALA A 90 -9.79 -9.87 1.25
N ILE A 91 -10.01 -11.11 1.68
CA ILE A 91 -9.01 -12.18 1.59
C ILE A 91 -9.26 -13.21 0.48
N PHE A 92 -10.50 -13.33 -0.01
CA PHE A 92 -10.81 -14.30 -1.07
C PHE A 92 -10.73 -13.63 -2.43
N PRO A 93 -10.11 -14.23 -3.45
CA PRO A 93 -10.13 -13.68 -4.81
C PRO A 93 -11.57 -13.51 -5.31
N SER A 94 -11.89 -12.37 -5.93
CA SER A 94 -13.23 -12.15 -6.47
C SER A 94 -13.50 -13.00 -7.70
N THR A 95 -14.70 -13.58 -7.78
CA THR A 95 -15.18 -14.31 -8.98
C THR A 95 -15.72 -13.38 -10.07
N ARG A 96 -15.95 -12.10 -9.76
CA ARG A 96 -16.65 -11.14 -10.63
C ARG A 96 -15.73 -10.11 -11.25
N VAL A 97 -14.69 -9.67 -10.54
CA VAL A 97 -13.80 -8.60 -10.97
C VAL A 97 -12.35 -9.02 -10.80
N VAL A 98 -11.59 -8.99 -11.89
CA VAL A 98 -10.16 -9.34 -11.88
C VAL A 98 -9.39 -8.36 -10.98
N TYR A 99 -8.44 -8.87 -10.20
CA TYR A 99 -7.60 -8.13 -9.24
C TYR A 99 -8.26 -7.62 -7.96
N TYR A 100 -9.54 -7.93 -7.71
CA TYR A 100 -10.25 -7.60 -6.47
C TYR A 100 -10.44 -8.81 -5.57
N PHE A 101 -10.86 -8.52 -4.33
CA PHE A 101 -11.13 -9.51 -3.30
C PHE A 101 -12.55 -9.41 -2.75
N ASP A 102 -13.06 -10.51 -2.22
CA ASP A 102 -14.37 -10.66 -1.58
C ASP A 102 -14.20 -11.17 -0.14
N TRP A 103 -15.08 -10.70 0.76
CA TRP A 103 -15.07 -11.09 2.19
C TRP A 103 -15.46 -12.54 2.41
N PHE A 104 -16.25 -13.08 1.48
CA PHE A 104 -16.79 -14.43 1.57
C PHE A 104 -16.39 -15.21 0.33
N ASN A 105 -15.92 -16.43 0.55
CA ASN A 105 -15.79 -17.39 -0.52
C ASN A 105 -17.20 -17.72 -1.08
N ARG A 106 -17.45 -17.40 -2.36
CA ARG A 106 -18.74 -17.66 -3.01
C ARG A 106 -18.85 -19.05 -3.67
N TRP A 107 -17.88 -19.93 -3.42
CA TRP A 107 -17.98 -21.37 -3.70
C TRP A 107 -19.07 -22.03 -2.83
N PRO A 108 -20.00 -22.88 -3.32
CA PRO A 108 -20.37 -23.31 -4.67
C PRO A 108 -21.75 -22.74 -5.04
N TRP A 109 -21.88 -21.41 -5.15
CA TRP A 109 -23.12 -20.77 -5.62
C TRP A 109 -22.99 -20.22 -7.04
N ASP A 110 -21.77 -19.97 -7.50
CA ASP A 110 -21.47 -19.51 -8.87
C ASP A 110 -21.33 -20.68 -9.89
N ASN A 111 -21.32 -21.94 -9.45
CA ASN A 111 -21.49 -23.12 -10.31
C ASN A 111 -22.96 -23.31 -10.64
N LYS A 112 -23.45 -22.60 -11.65
CA LYS A 112 -24.72 -22.94 -12.30
C LYS A 112 -24.62 -24.31 -12.99
N LYS A 113 -24.82 -25.37 -12.21
CA LYS A 113 -25.80 -26.40 -12.50
C LYS A 113 -26.93 -26.26 -11.49
N SER A 114 -27.59 -25.11 -11.50
CA SER A 114 -28.85 -24.92 -10.80
C SER A 114 -29.97 -25.30 -11.76
N LEU A 115 -30.52 -26.51 -11.55
CA LEU A 115 -31.77 -27.11 -12.06
C LEU A 115 -32.24 -26.73 -13.48
#